data_AF-A0A383DTV3-F1
#
_entry.id   AF-A0A383DTV3-F1
#
_cell.length_a   1.000
_cell.length_b   1.000
_cell.length_c   1.000
_cell.angle_alpha   90.00
_cell.angle_beta   90.00
_cell.angle_gamma   90.00
#
_symmetry.space_group_name_H-M   'P 1'
#
loop_
_entity.id
_entity.type
_entity.pdbx_description
1 polymer ?
#
loop_
_entity_poly.entity_id
_entity_poly.type
_entity_poly.pdbx_seq_one_letter_code
_entity_poly.pdbx_strand_id
1 'polypeptide(L)'
;LLKGFTDHGKGAFITVDPSEVDGYPEHKIRIKVKSKEDFAIVGSQFSPGDIVEGDVAVKEETDAQAIKRIRERFDILDEMTQASIDGVVRGLVVTGPPGVGKSYGVETVLDKSGLFDKIGNRPAKYEIIKGAMTPLGLYALLYNNSDKGTVLVLDDCDSILWEELALNLLKGALDSTKNRKIHWNADSALLRRERIPDHFEFNGSLIFITNLKFDNLNRKSKISDHLEAILSRC
;
A
#
# COMPACT_ATOMS: atom_id res chain seq x y z
N LEU A 1 22.35 -3.11 -31.97
CA LEU A 1 21.74 -4.21 -31.17
C LEU A 1 22.85 -5.13 -30.68
N LEU A 2 22.91 -5.45 -29.39
CA LEU A 2 23.93 -6.37 -28.82
C LEU A 2 23.42 -7.80 -28.65
N LYS A 3 22.17 -7.97 -28.22
CA LYS A 3 21.52 -9.28 -28.08
C LYS A 3 20.04 -9.18 -28.48
N GLY A 4 19.61 -10.10 -29.35
CA GLY A 4 18.22 -10.19 -29.82
C GLY A 4 17.23 -10.62 -28.74
N PHE A 5 15.98 -10.82 -29.17
CA PHE A 5 14.86 -11.20 -28.31
C PHE A 5 15.20 -12.35 -27.36
N THR A 6 15.07 -12.11 -26.07
CA THR A 6 15.28 -13.10 -25.01
C THR A 6 14.07 -13.12 -24.09
N ASP A 7 13.48 -14.31 -23.88
CA ASP A 7 12.37 -14.53 -22.94
C ASP A 7 12.81 -15.49 -21.83
N HIS A 8 12.59 -15.09 -20.57
CA HIS A 8 12.93 -15.86 -19.39
C HIS A 8 11.74 -16.04 -18.42
N GLY A 9 10.49 -15.99 -18.91
CA GLY A 9 9.29 -16.23 -18.09
C GLY A 9 8.94 -15.10 -17.11
N LYS A 10 9.86 -14.17 -16.84
CA LYS A 10 9.64 -12.91 -16.10
C LYS A 10 9.49 -11.69 -17.02
N GLY A 11 9.29 -11.92 -18.32
CA GLY A 11 9.16 -10.90 -19.37
C GLY A 11 10.28 -10.95 -20.40
N ALA A 12 9.98 -10.52 -21.63
CA ALA A 12 10.92 -10.51 -22.74
C ALA A 12 11.67 -9.18 -22.87
N PHE A 13 12.90 -9.22 -23.38
CA PHE A 13 13.74 -8.04 -23.58
C PHE A 13 14.74 -8.20 -24.73
N ILE A 14 15.25 -7.07 -25.21
CA ILE A 14 16.42 -6.95 -26.09
C ILE A 14 17.56 -6.23 -25.36
N THR A 15 18.81 -6.45 -25.77
CA THR A 15 19.96 -5.73 -25.21
C THR A 15 20.58 -4.84 -26.29
N VAL A 16 20.74 -3.56 -25.99
CA VAL A 16 21.30 -2.57 -26.92
C VAL A 16 22.49 -1.86 -26.29
N ASP A 17 23.34 -1.31 -27.15
CA ASP A 17 24.37 -0.35 -26.79
C ASP A 17 23.85 1.03 -27.19
N PRO A 18 23.59 1.94 -26.25
CA PRO A 18 23.11 3.26 -26.56
C PRO A 18 24.24 4.32 -26.54
N SER A 19 25.52 3.92 -26.51
CA SER A 19 26.65 4.85 -26.37
C SER A 19 26.74 5.90 -27.49
N GLU A 20 26.10 5.65 -28.65
CA GLU A 20 26.02 6.60 -29.76
C GLU A 20 24.80 7.54 -29.69
N VAL A 21 23.95 7.41 -28.67
CA VAL A 21 22.73 8.22 -28.48
C VAL A 21 22.94 9.21 -27.34
N ASP A 22 22.90 10.50 -27.67
CA ASP A 22 23.08 11.56 -26.68
C ASP A 22 22.01 11.51 -25.58
N GLY A 23 22.42 11.72 -24.33
CA GLY A 23 21.55 11.61 -23.15
C GLY A 23 21.30 10.19 -22.62
N TYR A 24 21.92 9.16 -23.21
CA TYR A 24 21.86 7.78 -22.71
C TYR A 24 23.19 7.31 -22.11
N PRO A 25 23.18 6.34 -21.18
CA PRO A 25 24.39 5.90 -20.50
C PRO A 25 25.36 5.14 -21.41
N GLU A 26 26.67 5.31 -21.20
CA GLU A 26 27.76 4.62 -21.94
C GLU A 26 27.92 3.12 -21.57
N HIS A 27 26.83 2.43 -21.28
CA HIS A 27 26.85 1.00 -21.02
C HIS A 27 25.61 0.30 -21.57
N LYS A 28 25.71 -1.02 -21.79
CA LYS A 28 24.61 -1.83 -22.31
C LYS A 28 23.35 -1.70 -21.46
N ILE A 29 22.21 -1.48 -22.11
CA ILE A 29 20.90 -1.40 -21.46
C ILE A 29 19.98 -2.51 -21.98
N ARG A 30 18.99 -2.88 -21.15
CA ARG A 30 17.93 -3.84 -21.52
C ARG A 30 16.62 -3.11 -21.72
N ILE A 31 16.01 -3.30 -22.89
CA ILE A 31 14.70 -2.73 -23.22
C ILE A 31 13.68 -3.85 -23.16
N LYS A 32 12.65 -3.71 -22.32
CA LYS A 32 11.55 -4.68 -22.23
C LYS A 32 10.70 -4.60 -23.50
N VAL A 33 10.41 -5.75 -24.08
CA VAL A 33 9.51 -5.92 -25.24
C VAL A 33 8.48 -6.99 -24.91
N LYS A 34 7.26 -6.92 -25.42
CA LYS A 34 6.24 -7.96 -25.15
C LYS A 34 6.38 -9.11 -26.14
N SER A 35 6.79 -8.83 -27.36
CA SER A 35 6.87 -9.77 -28.48
C SER A 35 8.00 -9.42 -29.45
N LYS A 36 8.26 -10.27 -30.45
CA LYS A 36 9.28 -9.98 -31.49
C LYS A 36 8.82 -8.91 -32.46
N GLU A 37 7.52 -8.69 -32.53
CA GLU A 37 6.84 -7.74 -33.40
C GLU A 37 6.90 -6.30 -32.85
N ASP A 38 7.22 -6.13 -31.56
CA ASP A 38 7.27 -4.81 -30.90
C ASP A 38 8.57 -4.02 -31.19
N PHE A 39 9.51 -4.59 -31.95
CA PHE A 39 10.74 -3.89 -32.34
C PHE A 39 11.17 -4.26 -33.76
N ALA A 40 11.70 -3.28 -34.48
CA ALA A 40 12.32 -3.47 -35.78
C ALA A 40 13.78 -3.03 -35.72
N ILE A 41 14.67 -3.81 -36.34
CA ILE A 41 16.07 -3.40 -36.56
C ILE A 41 16.09 -2.65 -37.88
N VAL A 42 16.23 -1.33 -37.83
CA VAL A 42 16.27 -0.50 -39.05
C VAL A 42 17.73 -0.19 -39.40
N GLY A 43 18.21 -0.83 -40.47
CA GLY A 43 19.45 -0.49 -41.21
C GLY A 43 20.70 -1.35 -40.95
N SER A 44 21.32 -1.82 -42.04
CA SER A 44 22.70 -1.43 -42.36
C SER A 44 22.61 -0.62 -43.65
N GLN A 45 22.78 0.71 -43.55
CA GLN A 45 22.41 1.76 -44.52
C GLN A 45 20.95 2.22 -44.45
N PHE A 46 20.78 3.50 -44.08
CA PHE A 46 19.50 4.17 -43.81
C PHE A 46 19.23 5.19 -44.92
N SER A 47 18.07 5.13 -45.56
CA SER A 47 17.52 6.22 -46.37
C SER A 47 16.44 6.92 -45.53
N PRO A 48 16.31 8.27 -45.55
CA PRO A 48 15.35 9.01 -44.71
C PRO A 48 13.85 8.76 -44.96
N GLY A 49 13.47 7.67 -45.65
CA GLY A 49 12.10 7.36 -46.06
C GLY A 49 11.48 6.11 -45.43
N ASP A 50 12.22 5.31 -44.65
CA ASP A 50 11.76 4.00 -44.16
C ASP A 50 11.36 3.99 -42.66
N ILE A 51 11.07 5.16 -42.09
CA ILE A 51 10.43 5.24 -40.77
C ILE A 51 8.97 4.82 -40.95
N VAL A 52 8.67 3.56 -40.69
CA VAL A 52 7.32 3.20 -40.27
C VAL A 52 7.21 3.72 -38.84
N GLU A 53 6.52 4.86 -38.68
CA GLU A 53 6.08 5.35 -37.37
C GLU A 53 5.20 4.26 -36.76
N GLY A 54 5.83 3.35 -36.03
CA GLY A 54 5.14 2.51 -35.07
C GLY A 54 4.70 3.43 -33.94
N ASP A 55 3.48 3.95 -34.05
CA ASP A 55 2.76 4.62 -32.98
C ASP A 55 2.70 3.70 -31.76
N VAL A 56 3.76 3.68 -30.95
CA VAL A 56 3.61 3.40 -29.53
C VAL A 56 3.01 4.67 -28.95
N ALA A 57 1.72 4.86 -29.23
CA ALA A 57 0.91 5.84 -28.56
C ALA A 57 0.95 5.47 -27.07
N VAL A 58 1.89 6.08 -26.33
CA VAL A 58 1.69 6.34 -24.92
C VAL A 58 0.40 7.14 -24.90
N LYS A 59 -0.71 6.46 -24.59
CA LYS A 59 -2.00 7.14 -24.42
C LYS A 59 -1.80 8.16 -23.31
N GLU A 60 -1.50 9.39 -23.68
CA GLU A 60 -1.63 10.53 -22.78
C GLU A 60 -3.10 10.55 -22.38
N GLU A 61 -3.33 10.24 -21.11
CA GLU A 61 -4.65 10.25 -20.53
C GLU A 61 -5.16 11.70 -20.61
N THR A 62 -6.30 11.89 -21.27
CA THR A 62 -6.95 13.21 -21.27
C THR A 62 -7.35 13.59 -19.84
N ASP A 63 -7.40 14.89 -19.52
CA ASP A 63 -7.82 15.38 -18.20
C ASP A 63 -9.16 14.77 -17.75
N ALA A 64 -10.11 14.59 -18.69
CA ALA A 64 -11.40 13.96 -18.42
C ALA A 64 -11.27 12.49 -18.02
N GLN A 65 -10.37 11.74 -18.65
CA GLN A 65 -10.07 10.34 -18.29
C GLN A 65 -9.34 10.27 -16.95
N ALA A 66 -8.40 11.18 -16.69
CA ALA A 66 -7.68 11.26 -15.42
C ALA A 66 -8.62 11.56 -14.25
N ILE A 67 -9.53 12.52 -14.41
CA ILE A 67 -10.57 12.82 -13.42
C ILE A 67 -11.49 11.62 -13.20
N LYS A 68 -11.91 10.95 -14.26
CA LYS A 68 -12.76 9.75 -14.16
C LYS A 68 -12.06 8.64 -13.38
N ARG A 69 -10.78 8.34 -13.71
CA ARG A 69 -9.97 7.35 -13.01
C ARG A 69 -9.75 7.71 -11.53
N ILE A 70 -9.52 8.98 -11.23
CA ILE A 70 -9.39 9.46 -9.85
C ILE A 70 -10.69 9.22 -9.08
N ARG A 71 -11.85 9.57 -9.64
CA ARG A 71 -13.16 9.33 -9.02
C ARG A 71 -13.40 7.84 -8.75
N GLU A 72 -13.19 6.99 -9.75
CA GLU A 72 -13.37 5.54 -9.60
C GLU A 72 -12.49 4.97 -8.45
N ARG A 73 -11.26 5.49 -8.28
CA ARG A 73 -10.40 5.10 -7.15
C ARG A 73 -10.92 5.58 -5.80
N PHE A 74 -11.52 6.77 -5.75
CA PHE A 74 -12.15 7.27 -4.52
C PHE A 74 -13.42 6.49 -4.18
N ASP A 75 -14.21 6.09 -5.17
CA ASP A 75 -15.39 5.26 -4.93
C ASP A 75 -14.99 3.89 -4.33
N ILE A 76 -13.89 3.29 -4.85
CA ILE A 76 -13.32 2.07 -4.26
C ILE A 76 -12.81 2.32 -2.83
N LEU A 77 -12.14 3.45 -2.58
CA LEU A 77 -11.67 3.80 -1.23
C LEU A 77 -12.85 3.89 -0.26
N ASP A 78 -13.95 4.53 -0.65
CA ASP A 78 -15.14 4.69 0.16
C ASP A 78 -15.81 3.32 0.45
N GLU A 79 -15.94 2.47 -0.57
CA GLU A 79 -16.49 1.11 -0.41
C GLU A 79 -15.64 0.25 0.52
N MET A 80 -14.32 0.26 0.37
CA MET A 80 -13.40 -0.51 1.20
C MET A 80 -13.35 0.02 2.64
N THR A 81 -13.49 1.34 2.82
CA THR A 81 -13.62 1.95 4.15
C THR A 81 -14.93 1.50 4.81
N GLN A 82 -16.04 1.48 4.08
CA GLN A 82 -17.31 0.96 4.60
C GLN A 82 -17.22 -0.53 4.95
N ALA A 83 -16.58 -1.35 4.12
CA ALA A 83 -16.36 -2.76 4.41
C ALA A 83 -15.49 -2.99 5.66
N SER A 84 -14.60 -2.04 5.98
CA SER A 84 -13.80 -2.05 7.22
C SER A 84 -14.66 -1.75 8.45
N ILE A 85 -15.59 -0.79 8.34
CA ILE A 85 -16.57 -0.47 9.38
C ILE A 85 -17.49 -1.67 9.66
N ASP A 86 -17.92 -2.36 8.61
CA ASP A 86 -18.77 -3.55 8.72
C ASP A 86 -18.02 -4.77 9.29
N GLY A 87 -16.68 -4.67 9.42
CA GLY A 87 -15.80 -5.73 9.92
C GLY A 87 -15.57 -6.87 8.91
N VAL A 88 -15.88 -6.63 7.63
CA VAL A 88 -15.60 -7.57 6.53
C VAL A 88 -14.14 -7.49 6.14
N VAL A 89 -13.63 -6.26 5.98
CA VAL A 89 -12.21 -5.98 5.71
C VAL A 89 -11.50 -5.75 7.06
N ARG A 90 -10.46 -6.54 7.33
CA ARG A 90 -9.69 -6.48 8.59
C ARG A 90 -8.54 -5.49 8.55
N GLY A 91 -7.97 -5.30 7.37
CA GLY A 91 -6.86 -4.42 7.10
C GLY A 91 -7.09 -3.74 5.76
N LEU A 92 -6.78 -2.45 5.68
CA LEU A 92 -6.81 -1.67 4.45
C LEU A 92 -5.56 -0.79 4.42
N VAL A 93 -4.84 -0.79 3.32
CA VAL A 93 -3.70 0.11 3.12
C VAL A 93 -4.03 1.10 2.01
N VAL A 94 -4.09 2.38 2.37
CA VAL A 94 -4.44 3.49 1.50
C VAL A 94 -3.17 4.26 1.15
N THR A 95 -2.69 4.06 -0.07
CA THR A 95 -1.48 4.71 -0.60
C THR A 95 -1.79 5.64 -1.76
N GLY A 96 -0.90 6.60 -2.01
CA GLY A 96 -0.98 7.46 -3.19
C GLY A 96 -0.20 8.76 -2.99
N PRO A 97 -0.12 9.61 -4.03
CA PRO A 97 0.58 10.89 -3.93
C PRO A 97 0.06 11.76 -2.75
N PRO A 98 0.90 12.63 -2.17
CA PRO A 98 0.44 13.59 -1.17
C PRO A 98 -0.58 14.56 -1.78
N GLY A 99 -1.49 15.08 -0.94
CA GLY A 99 -2.44 16.11 -1.36
C GLY A 99 -3.67 15.64 -2.16
N VAL A 100 -3.81 14.32 -2.41
CA VAL A 100 -4.98 13.80 -3.15
C VAL A 100 -6.25 13.63 -2.30
N GLY A 101 -6.17 13.78 -0.97
CA GLY A 101 -7.36 13.73 -0.09
C GLY A 101 -7.69 12.35 0.52
N LYS A 102 -6.70 11.44 0.65
CA LYS A 102 -6.88 10.09 1.22
C LYS A 102 -7.46 10.12 2.64
N SER A 103 -6.80 10.86 3.55
CA SER A 103 -7.26 11.02 4.93
C SER A 103 -8.66 11.60 4.99
N TYR A 104 -8.95 12.62 4.17
CA TYR A 104 -10.27 13.25 4.12
C TYR A 104 -11.36 12.28 3.65
N GLY A 105 -11.09 11.45 2.64
CA GLY A 105 -12.05 10.42 2.17
C GLY A 105 -12.41 9.42 3.27
N VAL A 106 -11.38 8.83 3.89
CA VAL A 106 -11.56 7.86 5.00
C VAL A 106 -12.28 8.51 6.18
N GLU A 107 -11.85 9.69 6.63
CA GLU A 107 -12.49 10.47 7.70
C GLU A 107 -13.96 10.74 7.40
N THR A 108 -14.29 11.15 6.17
CA THR A 108 -15.66 11.46 5.76
C THR A 108 -16.58 10.23 5.85
N VAL A 109 -16.10 9.05 5.42
CA VAL A 109 -16.89 7.81 5.48
C VAL A 109 -17.09 7.35 6.93
N LEU A 110 -16.02 7.40 7.74
CA LEU A 110 -16.10 7.07 9.16
C LEU A 110 -17.06 7.99 9.92
N ASP A 111 -16.99 9.30 9.66
CA ASP A 111 -17.90 10.27 10.27
C ASP A 111 -19.35 10.04 9.88
N LYS A 112 -19.62 9.80 8.58
CA LYS A 112 -20.97 9.48 8.09
C LYS A 112 -21.54 8.25 8.78
N SER A 113 -20.74 7.18 8.93
CA SER A 113 -21.18 5.98 9.64
C SER A 113 -21.37 6.21 11.14
N GLY A 114 -20.50 7.03 11.76
CA GLY A 114 -20.57 7.38 13.17
C GLY A 114 -21.73 8.30 13.56
N LEU A 115 -22.43 8.91 12.59
CA LEU A 115 -23.60 9.76 12.86
C LEU A 115 -24.69 9.01 13.64
N PHE A 116 -24.94 7.75 13.32
CA PHE A 116 -25.95 6.94 14.00
C PHE A 116 -25.57 6.65 15.46
N ASP A 117 -24.29 6.42 15.73
CA ASP A 117 -23.79 6.23 17.10
C ASP A 117 -23.86 7.54 17.90
N LYS A 118 -23.55 8.69 17.29
CA LYS A 118 -23.68 10.03 17.92
C LYS A 118 -25.13 10.34 18.30
N ILE A 119 -26.09 10.05 17.42
CA ILE A 119 -27.53 10.25 17.69
C ILE A 119 -28.00 9.32 18.83
N GLY A 120 -27.47 8.11 18.90
CA GLY A 120 -27.77 7.12 19.93
C GLY A 120 -27.01 7.28 21.25
N ASN A 121 -26.19 8.34 21.40
CA ASN A 121 -25.28 8.54 22.54
C ASN A 121 -24.37 7.31 22.81
N ARG A 122 -23.93 6.64 21.75
CA ARG A 122 -22.98 5.52 21.77
C ARG A 122 -21.56 6.03 21.53
N PRO A 123 -20.53 5.37 22.10
CA PRO A 123 -19.15 5.73 21.83
C PRO A 123 -18.85 5.62 20.33
N ALA A 124 -17.97 6.49 19.84
CA ALA A 124 -17.51 6.43 18.46
C ALA A 124 -16.82 5.09 18.21
N LYS A 125 -17.16 4.45 17.09
CA LYS A 125 -16.56 3.17 16.67
C LYS A 125 -15.35 3.35 15.78
N TYR A 126 -14.64 4.46 15.91
CA TYR A 126 -13.38 4.64 15.23
C TYR A 126 -12.45 5.57 16.01
N GLU A 127 -11.16 5.38 15.81
CA GLU A 127 -10.11 6.25 16.33
C GLU A 127 -9.07 6.50 15.22
N ILE A 128 -8.61 7.75 15.10
CA ILE A 128 -7.62 8.14 14.09
C ILE A 128 -6.38 8.65 14.82
N ILE A 129 -5.26 7.99 14.58
CA ILE A 129 -3.97 8.33 15.16
C ILE A 129 -3.06 8.87 14.06
N LYS A 130 -2.47 10.03 14.32
CA LYS A 130 -1.60 10.75 13.38
C LYS A 130 -0.17 10.81 13.91
N GLY A 131 0.81 10.46 13.07
CA GLY A 131 2.23 10.64 13.37
C GLY A 131 2.89 9.51 14.17
N ALA A 132 3.92 9.83 14.96
CA ALA A 132 4.80 8.83 15.56
C ALA A 132 4.17 8.04 16.71
N MET A 133 4.45 6.74 16.75
CA MET A 133 3.95 5.82 17.77
C MET A 133 5.02 4.79 18.14
N THR A 134 5.04 4.38 19.42
CA THR A 134 5.87 3.27 19.91
C THR A 134 5.09 1.95 19.85
N PRO A 135 5.75 0.77 19.81
CA PRO A 135 5.03 -0.51 19.82
C PRO A 135 4.16 -0.71 21.06
N LEU A 136 4.60 -0.19 22.21
CA LEU A 136 3.82 -0.24 23.43
C LEU A 136 2.55 0.63 23.33
N GLY A 137 2.65 1.80 22.70
CA GLY A 137 1.49 2.63 22.37
C GLY A 137 0.54 1.93 21.38
N LEU A 138 1.09 1.27 20.36
CA LEU A 138 0.32 0.48 19.41
C LEU A 138 -0.44 -0.66 20.09
N TYR A 139 0.20 -1.38 21.02
CA TYR A 139 -0.47 -2.44 21.79
C TYR A 139 -1.66 -1.90 22.58
N ALA A 140 -1.50 -0.73 23.23
CA ALA A 140 -2.59 -0.10 23.97
C ALA A 140 -3.72 0.38 23.06
N LEU A 141 -3.41 0.96 21.90
CA LEU A 141 -4.40 1.38 20.91
C LEU A 141 -5.18 0.20 20.34
N LEU A 142 -4.50 -0.91 20.02
CA LEU A 142 -5.14 -2.14 19.58
C LEU A 142 -6.09 -2.69 20.65
N TYR A 143 -5.71 -2.63 21.93
CA TYR A 143 -6.60 -3.06 23.02
C TYR A 143 -7.85 -2.18 23.13
N ASN A 144 -7.68 -0.86 23.15
CA ASN A 144 -8.78 0.09 23.26
C ASN A 144 -9.74 0.02 22.06
N ASN A 145 -9.25 -0.40 20.90
CA ASN A 145 -10.01 -0.55 19.66
C ASN A 145 -10.23 -2.02 19.28
N SER A 146 -10.27 -2.92 20.26
CA SER A 146 -10.36 -4.37 20.01
C SER A 146 -11.77 -4.85 19.69
N ASP A 147 -12.80 -4.03 19.88
CA ASP A 147 -14.19 -4.44 19.66
C ASP A 147 -14.54 -4.60 18.18
N LYS A 148 -15.49 -5.51 17.91
CA LYS A 148 -15.99 -5.74 16.55
C LYS A 148 -16.73 -4.50 16.03
N GLY A 149 -16.40 -4.10 14.81
CA GLY A 149 -16.95 -2.92 14.15
C GLY A 149 -16.28 -1.61 14.58
N THR A 150 -15.21 -1.68 15.38
CA THR A 150 -14.32 -0.56 15.64
C THR A 150 -13.23 -0.47 14.58
N VAL A 151 -12.98 0.73 14.07
CA VAL A 151 -11.95 1.00 13.05
C VAL A 151 -10.84 1.87 13.64
N LEU A 152 -9.60 1.36 13.65
CA LEU A 152 -8.43 2.14 14.03
C LEU A 152 -7.68 2.57 12.77
N VAL A 153 -7.59 3.87 12.54
CA VAL A 153 -6.87 4.48 11.42
C VAL A 153 -5.50 4.96 11.90
N LEU A 154 -4.45 4.51 11.22
CA LEU A 154 -3.07 4.91 11.43
C LEU A 154 -2.64 5.76 10.23
N ASP A 155 -2.70 7.08 10.38
CA ASP A 155 -2.41 8.06 9.34
C ASP A 155 -1.01 8.66 9.56
N ASP A 156 -0.14 8.52 8.56
CA ASP A 156 1.26 8.97 8.61
C ASP A 156 2.07 8.36 9.78
N CYS A 157 1.67 7.18 10.25
CA CYS A 157 2.38 6.41 11.28
C CYS A 157 3.50 5.54 10.65
N ASP A 158 4.33 6.10 9.78
CA ASP A 158 5.31 5.31 9.03
C ASP A 158 6.36 4.63 9.93
N SER A 159 6.63 5.18 11.12
CA SER A 159 7.67 4.67 12.03
C SER A 159 7.42 3.22 12.48
N ILE A 160 6.16 2.86 12.75
CA ILE A 160 5.80 1.51 13.22
C ILE A 160 5.94 0.46 12.10
N LEU A 161 5.94 0.87 10.84
CA LEU A 161 6.10 -0.02 9.69
C LEU A 161 7.56 -0.45 9.46
N TRP A 162 8.51 0.18 10.17
CA TRP A 162 9.94 -0.18 10.12
C TRP A 162 10.44 -0.84 11.41
N GLU A 163 9.57 -1.04 12.40
CA GLU A 163 9.94 -1.61 13.70
C GLU A 163 9.42 -3.04 13.85
N GLU A 164 10.34 -3.98 14.10
CA GLU A 164 10.03 -5.42 14.13
C GLU A 164 8.95 -5.76 15.16
N LEU A 165 9.01 -5.16 16.36
CA LEU A 165 8.05 -5.41 17.43
C LEU A 165 6.65 -4.93 17.04
N ALA A 166 6.54 -3.72 16.48
CA ALA A 166 5.26 -3.19 16.01
C ALA A 166 4.68 -4.05 14.86
N LEU A 167 5.51 -4.44 13.90
CA LEU A 167 5.10 -5.33 12.81
C LEU A 167 4.60 -6.68 13.34
N ASN A 168 5.19 -7.24 14.39
CA ASN A 168 4.71 -8.47 15.00
C ASN A 168 3.33 -8.30 15.68
N LEU A 169 3.07 -7.15 16.31
CA LEU A 169 1.73 -6.84 16.83
C LEU A 169 0.71 -6.71 15.71
N LEU A 170 1.05 -5.99 14.64
CA LEU A 170 0.19 -5.84 13.45
C LEU A 170 -0.10 -7.18 12.78
N LYS A 171 0.87 -8.10 12.74
CA LYS A 171 0.65 -9.47 12.24
C LYS A 171 -0.41 -10.20 13.06
N GLY A 172 -0.42 -10.04 14.39
CA GLY A 172 -1.46 -10.60 15.24
C GLY A 172 -2.82 -9.95 14.98
N ALA A 173 -2.85 -8.61 14.91
CA ALA A 173 -4.07 -7.83 14.69
C ALA A 173 -4.71 -8.06 13.30
N LEU A 174 -3.92 -8.39 12.29
CA LEU A 174 -4.37 -8.62 10.91
C LEU A 174 -4.43 -10.11 10.53
N ASP A 175 -4.27 -11.01 11.50
CA ASP A 175 -4.29 -12.45 11.21
C ASP A 175 -5.62 -12.85 10.51
N SER A 176 -5.51 -13.78 9.57
CA SER A 176 -6.62 -14.36 8.80
C SER A 176 -7.41 -15.41 9.58
N THR A 177 -6.86 -15.89 10.69
CA THR A 177 -7.55 -16.85 11.57
C THR A 177 -8.79 -16.25 12.23
N LYS A 178 -9.64 -17.09 12.84
CA LYS A 178 -10.85 -16.63 13.53
C LYS A 178 -10.54 -15.84 14.80
N ASN A 179 -9.45 -16.20 15.49
CA ASN A 179 -9.10 -15.66 16.80
C ASN A 179 -7.79 -14.90 16.69
N ARG A 180 -7.87 -13.56 16.67
CA ARG A 180 -6.71 -12.67 16.53
C ARG A 180 -6.18 -12.28 17.90
N LYS A 181 -5.58 -13.24 18.60
CA LYS A 181 -5.06 -13.03 19.95
C LYS A 181 -3.70 -12.34 19.91
N ILE A 182 -3.60 -11.19 20.55
CA ILE A 182 -2.37 -10.40 20.66
C ILE A 182 -1.81 -10.58 22.07
N HIS A 183 -0.50 -10.71 22.19
CA HIS A 183 0.20 -10.95 23.45
C HIS A 183 1.29 -9.89 23.66
N TRP A 184 1.46 -9.48 24.92
CA TRP A 184 2.54 -8.64 25.41
C TRP A 184 3.11 -9.23 26.71
N ASN A 185 4.26 -9.88 26.61
CA ASN A 185 4.86 -10.62 27.74
C ASN A 185 5.92 -9.80 28.50
N ALA A 186 6.12 -8.52 28.18
CA ALA A 186 7.11 -7.67 28.82
C ALA A 186 6.48 -6.80 29.92
N ASP A 187 7.21 -6.59 31.01
CA ASP A 187 6.72 -5.71 32.09
C ASP A 187 6.56 -4.27 31.60
N SER A 188 5.39 -3.67 31.86
CA SER A 188 5.11 -2.30 31.46
C SER A 188 4.26 -1.58 32.50
N ALA A 189 4.82 -0.51 33.08
CA ALA A 189 4.10 0.35 34.01
C ALA A 189 2.89 1.03 33.36
N LEU A 190 2.97 1.33 32.06
CA LEU A 190 1.85 1.90 31.30
C LEU A 190 0.67 0.92 31.28
N LEU A 191 0.89 -0.34 30.88
CA LEU A 191 -0.19 -1.32 30.78
C LEU A 191 -0.85 -1.58 32.14
N ARG A 192 -0.06 -1.65 33.22
CA ARG A 192 -0.61 -1.77 34.58
C ARG A 192 -1.47 -0.58 34.97
N ARG A 193 -1.00 0.64 34.69
CA ARG A 193 -1.73 1.87 35.03
C ARG A 193 -3.06 1.96 34.29
N GLU A 194 -3.04 1.64 32.99
CA GLU A 194 -4.22 1.66 32.13
C GLU A 194 -5.08 0.38 32.25
N ARG A 195 -4.67 -0.58 33.09
CA ARG A 195 -5.32 -1.89 33.28
C ARG A 195 -5.48 -2.69 31.98
N ILE A 196 -4.50 -2.59 31.10
CA ILE A 196 -4.44 -3.33 29.84
C ILE A 196 -3.85 -4.71 30.14
N PRO A 197 -4.52 -5.81 29.74
CA PRO A 197 -4.03 -7.16 29.98
C PRO A 197 -2.78 -7.46 29.14
N ASP A 198 -2.05 -8.50 29.55
CA ASP A 198 -0.92 -9.06 28.79
C ASP A 198 -1.36 -9.80 27.51
N HIS A 199 -2.66 -10.02 27.33
CA HIS A 199 -3.24 -10.50 26.10
C HIS A 199 -4.70 -10.12 25.92
N PHE A 200 -5.14 -10.02 24.68
CA PHE A 200 -6.55 -9.79 24.31
C PHE A 200 -6.83 -10.29 22.89
N GLU A 201 -8.11 -10.39 22.53
CA GLU A 201 -8.54 -10.70 21.17
C GLU A 201 -8.89 -9.41 20.43
N PHE A 202 -8.27 -9.19 19.27
CA PHE A 202 -8.53 -8.02 18.43
C PHE A 202 -9.60 -8.34 17.38
N ASN A 203 -10.76 -7.72 17.49
CA ASN A 203 -11.89 -7.87 16.58
C ASN A 203 -12.15 -6.64 15.71
N GLY A 204 -11.39 -5.56 15.89
CA GLY A 204 -11.46 -4.35 15.07
C GLY A 204 -10.82 -4.50 13.68
N SER A 205 -10.90 -3.42 12.92
CA SER A 205 -10.27 -3.27 11.60
C SER A 205 -9.22 -2.17 11.62
N LEU A 206 -8.15 -2.34 10.84
CA LEU A 206 -7.08 -1.36 10.72
C LEU A 206 -7.08 -0.71 9.33
N ILE A 207 -6.93 0.61 9.29
CA ILE A 207 -6.68 1.36 8.05
C ILE A 207 -5.34 2.07 8.18
N PHE A 208 -4.42 1.81 7.27
CA PHE A 208 -3.15 2.52 7.19
C PHE A 208 -3.22 3.55 6.08
N ILE A 209 -2.99 4.81 6.41
CA ILE A 209 -2.86 5.88 5.41
C ILE A 209 -1.39 6.28 5.39
N THR A 210 -0.73 6.01 4.27
CA THR A 210 0.70 6.20 4.15
C THR A 210 1.10 6.60 2.74
N ASN A 211 2.16 7.39 2.62
CA ASN A 211 2.79 7.73 1.34
C ASN A 211 3.97 6.81 1.01
N LEU A 212 4.22 5.77 1.82
CA LEU A 212 5.32 4.83 1.57
C LEU A 212 5.15 4.11 0.24
N LYS A 213 6.26 4.02 -0.50
CA LYS A 213 6.34 3.25 -1.74
C LYS A 213 6.83 1.84 -1.42
N PHE A 214 5.89 0.90 -1.39
CA PHE A 214 6.17 -0.51 -1.12
C PHE A 214 6.93 -1.23 -2.26
N ASP A 215 7.03 -0.61 -3.44
CA ASP A 215 7.73 -1.18 -4.61
C ASP A 215 9.24 -1.41 -4.39
N ASN A 216 9.83 -0.71 -3.41
CA ASN A 216 11.26 -0.82 -3.08
C ASN A 216 11.57 -1.88 -2.01
N LEU A 217 10.59 -2.71 -1.63
CA LEU A 217 10.78 -3.82 -0.68
C LEU A 217 11.72 -4.93 -1.18
N ASN A 218 12.24 -4.84 -2.40
CA ASN A 218 13.25 -5.74 -2.96
C ASN A 218 14.59 -5.81 -2.18
N ARG A 219 14.75 -5.04 -1.08
CA ARG A 219 15.89 -5.20 -0.17
C ARG A 219 15.60 -6.36 0.79
N LYS A 220 16.21 -7.52 0.52
CA LYS A 220 16.25 -8.73 1.38
C LYS A 220 16.60 -8.38 2.83
N SER A 221 15.61 -8.00 3.60
CA SER A 221 15.73 -7.61 5.00
C SER A 221 14.54 -8.19 5.74
N LYS A 222 14.75 -8.61 6.99
CA LYS A 222 13.68 -9.20 7.81
C LYS A 222 12.46 -8.28 7.89
N ILE A 223 12.66 -6.96 7.93
CA ILE A 223 11.59 -5.96 7.96
C ILE A 223 10.72 -6.04 6.69
N SER A 224 11.33 -6.27 5.52
CA SER A 224 10.58 -6.42 4.27
C SER A 224 9.65 -7.63 4.29
N ASP A 225 10.15 -8.78 4.76
CA ASP A 225 9.34 -10.01 4.86
C ASP A 225 8.17 -9.81 5.83
N HIS A 226 8.40 -9.04 6.91
CA HIS A 226 7.34 -8.70 7.85
C HIS A 226 6.28 -7.82 7.21
N LEU A 227 6.69 -6.82 6.43
CA LEU A 227 5.79 -5.88 5.79
C LEU A 227 4.98 -6.53 4.65
N GLU A 228 5.60 -7.41 3.86
CA GLU A 228 4.91 -8.20 2.83
C GLU A 228 3.82 -9.08 3.44
N ALA A 229 4.10 -9.69 4.61
CA ALA A 229 3.10 -10.46 5.34
C ALA A 229 1.91 -9.60 5.81
N ILE A 230 2.13 -8.32 6.16
CA ILE A 230 1.04 -7.38 6.47
C ILE A 230 0.25 -7.04 5.21
N LEU A 231 0.92 -6.67 4.13
CA LEU A 231 0.29 -6.29 2.87
C LEU A 231 -0.56 -7.42 2.27
N SER A 232 -0.15 -8.69 2.44
CA SER A 232 -0.94 -9.84 1.97
C SER A 232 -2.28 -10.03 2.71
N ARG A 233 -2.51 -9.29 3.80
CA ARG A 233 -3.69 -9.38 4.67
C ARG A 233 -4.56 -8.11 4.60
N CYS A 234 -4.13 -7.14 3.80
CA CYS A 234 -4.79 -5.85 3.59
C CYS A 234 -5.22 -5.66 2.14
#